data_AF-A0A7C4GGY0-F1
#
_entry.id   AF-A0A7C4GGY0-F1
#
_cell.length_a   1.000
_cell.length_b   1.000
_cell.length_c   1.000
_cell.angle_alpha   90.00
_cell.angle_beta   90.00
_cell.angle_gamma   90.00
#
_symmetry.space_group_name_H-M   'P 1'
#
loop_
_entity.id
_entity.type
_entity.pdbx_description
1 polymer ?
#
loop_
_entity_poly.entity_id
_entity_poly.type
_entity_poly.pdbx_seq_one_letter_code
_entity_poly.pdbx_strand_id
1 'polypeptide(L)'
;MLRLYRILSRHFGPQRWWPARTPLEVIVGAVLVQNTSWTGVEHAVANLSRLRLLQLDRLVQVQASRLAGIIRPAGCSRVKARRLLTLLHWLKTRGGLDQLRHSPTSELRAELLAINGVGPETADSILLYALHRPVFVVGAYTRRILTRYGLMRGDEDYEKVRVAVEKALPHRSGLYGEFHALLVRLGKTHCRPVPKCDGCPLE
;
A
#
# COMPACT_ATOMS: atom_id res chain seq x y z
N MET A 1 -13.32 -14.64 6.67
CA MET A 1 -12.78 -13.25 6.70
C MET A 1 -13.44 -12.37 7.75
N LEU A 2 -14.77 -12.17 7.74
CA LEU A 2 -15.41 -11.22 8.67
C LEU A 2 -15.20 -11.54 10.17
N ARG A 3 -15.18 -12.82 10.55
CA ARG A 3 -14.83 -13.25 11.92
C ARG A 3 -13.41 -12.81 12.31
N LEU A 4 -12.43 -13.05 11.43
CA LEU A 4 -11.04 -12.63 11.62
C LEU A 4 -10.93 -11.11 11.80
N TYR A 5 -11.58 -10.33 10.92
CA TYR A 5 -11.64 -8.87 11.08
C TYR A 5 -12.19 -8.45 12.45
N ARG A 6 -13.31 -9.03 12.90
CA ARG A 6 -13.93 -8.68 14.19
C ARG A 6 -13.02 -8.99 15.38
N ILE A 7 -12.34 -10.14 15.37
CA ILE A 7 -11.39 -10.52 16.43
C ILE A 7 -10.25 -9.50 16.51
N LEU A 8 -9.61 -9.22 15.37
CA LEU A 8 -8.48 -8.29 15.32
C LEU A 8 -8.90 -6.86 15.67
N SER A 9 -10.05 -6.42 15.19
CA SER A 9 -10.59 -5.07 15.47
C SER A 9 -10.93 -4.89 16.95
N ARG A 10 -11.50 -5.92 17.61
CA ARG A 10 -11.74 -5.88 19.07
C ARG A 10 -10.45 -5.82 19.89
N HIS A 11 -9.41 -6.54 19.46
CA HIS A 11 -8.16 -6.62 20.21
C HIS A 11 -7.24 -5.42 19.97
N PHE A 12 -7.03 -5.00 18.72
CA PHE A 12 -6.09 -3.92 18.39
C PHE A 12 -6.76 -2.54 18.25
N GLY A 13 -8.09 -2.47 18.16
CA GLY A 13 -8.81 -1.24 17.88
C GLY A 13 -8.54 -0.67 16.47
N PRO A 14 -9.01 0.56 16.18
CA PRO A 14 -8.74 1.23 14.92
C PRO A 14 -7.25 1.54 14.72
N GLN A 15 -6.69 1.14 13.58
CA GLN A 15 -5.26 1.32 13.30
C GLN A 15 -4.91 2.70 12.75
N ARG A 16 -5.89 3.44 12.19
CA ARG A 16 -5.70 4.75 11.53
C ARG A 16 -4.58 4.71 10.48
N TRP A 17 -4.53 3.60 9.76
CA TRP A 17 -3.43 3.24 8.89
C TRP A 17 -3.64 3.79 7.47
N TRP A 18 -2.94 4.87 7.20
CA TRP A 18 -1.69 4.91 6.46
C TRP A 18 -1.10 6.26 6.84
N PRO A 19 0.11 6.38 7.43
CA PRO A 19 0.55 7.65 8.00
C PRO A 19 1.07 8.58 6.90
N ALA A 20 0.12 9.16 6.13
CA ALA A 20 0.33 10.15 5.09
C ALA A 20 -0.65 11.30 5.30
N ARG A 21 -0.23 12.52 4.96
CA ARG A 21 -1.05 13.73 5.10
C ARG A 21 -1.88 14.02 3.85
N THR A 22 -1.44 13.51 2.69
CA THR A 22 -2.05 13.78 1.39
C THR A 22 -2.14 12.50 0.54
N PRO A 23 -3.07 12.42 -0.42
CA PRO A 23 -3.10 11.31 -1.37
C PRO A 23 -1.81 11.18 -2.19
N LEU A 24 -1.13 12.30 -2.46
CA LEU A 24 0.18 12.28 -3.14
C LEU A 24 1.25 11.58 -2.27
N GLU A 25 1.26 11.82 -0.96
CA GLU A 25 2.14 11.12 -0.03
C GLU A 25 1.85 9.61 0.01
N VAL A 26 0.57 9.21 -0.11
CA VAL A 26 0.22 7.79 -0.25
C VAL A 26 0.83 7.20 -1.52
N ILE A 27 0.68 7.88 -2.67
CA ILE A 27 1.25 7.44 -3.95
C ILE A 27 2.77 7.29 -3.86
N VAL A 28 3.45 8.30 -3.30
CA VAL A 28 4.90 8.25 -3.07
C VAL A 28 5.24 7.08 -2.15
N GLY A 29 4.56 6.95 -1.02
CA GLY A 29 4.78 5.88 -0.05
C GLY A 29 4.58 4.48 -0.63
N ALA A 30 3.57 4.28 -1.50
CA ALA A 30 3.27 3.00 -2.12
C ALA A 30 4.40 2.50 -3.04
N VAL A 31 5.11 3.41 -3.70
CA VAL A 31 6.34 3.07 -4.45
C VAL A 31 7.51 2.86 -3.50
N LEU A 32 7.65 3.73 -2.50
CA LEU A 32 8.78 3.69 -1.58
C LEU A 32 8.80 2.46 -0.68
N VAL A 33 7.65 1.90 -0.31
CA VAL A 33 7.55 0.74 0.61
C VAL A 33 7.95 -0.59 -0.03
N GLN A 34 8.06 -0.66 -1.36
CA GLN A 34 8.50 -1.87 -2.07
C GLN A 34 9.84 -2.37 -1.53
N ASN A 35 9.90 -3.60 -1.00
CA ASN A 35 11.11 -4.23 -0.47
C ASN A 35 11.91 -3.36 0.52
N THR A 36 11.24 -2.68 1.45
CA THR A 36 11.93 -1.90 2.49
C THR A 36 11.15 -1.86 3.81
N SER A 37 11.77 -1.32 4.85
CA SER A 37 11.12 -1.06 6.12
C SER A 37 10.29 0.23 6.07
N TRP A 38 9.22 0.29 6.85
CA TRP A 38 8.39 1.49 6.95
C TRP A 38 9.19 2.71 7.46
N THR A 39 10.11 2.51 8.40
CA THR A 39 11.01 3.56 8.92
C THR A 39 11.84 4.21 7.81
N GLY A 40 12.33 3.43 6.84
CA GLY A 40 13.04 3.97 5.68
C GLY A 40 12.15 4.83 4.78
N VAL A 41 10.88 4.46 4.63
CA VAL A 41 9.87 5.25 3.90
C VAL A 41 9.60 6.56 4.62
N GLU A 42 9.40 6.54 5.94
CA GLU A 42 9.14 7.74 6.76
C GLU A 42 10.28 8.75 6.62
N HIS A 43 11.54 8.31 6.72
CA HIS A 43 12.70 9.18 6.52
C HIS A 43 12.75 9.76 5.10
N ALA A 44 12.45 8.97 4.07
CA ALA A 44 12.45 9.44 2.70
C ALA A 44 11.33 10.47 2.43
N VAL A 45 10.12 10.24 2.95
CA VAL A 45 9.00 11.19 2.84
C VAL A 45 9.30 12.47 3.62
N ALA A 46 9.89 12.37 4.82
CA ALA A 46 10.32 13.52 5.62
C ALA A 46 11.37 14.37 4.86
N ASN A 47 12.32 13.73 4.18
CA ASN A 47 13.29 14.45 3.33
C ASN A 47 12.61 15.22 2.18
N LEU A 48 11.66 14.59 1.48
CA LEU A 48 10.90 15.25 0.40
C LEU A 48 10.07 16.42 0.95
N SER A 49 9.46 16.25 2.12
CA SER A 49 8.69 17.28 2.81
C SER A 49 9.55 18.49 3.20
N ARG A 50 10.71 18.24 3.83
CA ARG A 50 11.68 19.29 4.23
C ARG A 50 12.15 20.12 3.04
N LEU A 51 12.31 19.49 1.88
CA LEU A 51 12.69 20.15 0.63
C LEU A 51 11.52 20.80 -0.10
N ARG A 52 10.31 20.77 0.48
CA ARG A 52 9.05 21.27 -0.13
C ARG A 52 8.83 20.69 -1.52
N LEU A 53 9.15 19.40 -1.67
CA LEU A 53 9.02 18.67 -2.93
C LEU A 53 7.73 17.88 -3.01
N LEU A 54 6.95 17.67 -1.94
CA LEU A 54 5.70 16.90 -1.96
C LEU A 54 4.54 17.65 -2.66
N GLN A 55 4.76 18.04 -3.91
CA GLN A 55 3.80 18.62 -4.84
C GLN A 55 4.04 18.01 -6.22
N LEU A 56 2.98 17.64 -6.93
CA LEU A 56 3.08 16.91 -8.20
C LEU A 56 3.98 17.64 -9.20
N ASP A 57 3.73 18.94 -9.42
CA ASP A 57 4.49 19.76 -10.38
C ASP A 57 5.96 19.92 -10.01
N ARG A 58 6.30 19.83 -8.72
CA ARG A 58 7.69 19.90 -8.28
C ARG A 58 8.39 18.56 -8.46
N LEU A 59 7.75 17.45 -8.04
CA LEU A 59 8.38 16.12 -8.10
C LEU A 59 8.71 15.69 -9.53
N VAL A 60 7.80 15.93 -10.47
CA VAL A 60 8.01 15.51 -11.88
C VAL A 60 9.22 16.20 -12.52
N GLN A 61 9.62 17.38 -12.03
CA GLN A 61 10.77 18.14 -12.52
C GLN A 61 12.09 17.74 -11.84
N VAL A 62 12.06 16.89 -10.80
CA VAL A 62 13.27 16.47 -10.10
C VAL A 62 14.02 15.45 -10.95
N GLN A 63 15.29 15.73 -11.26
CA GLN A 63 16.17 14.76 -11.90
C GLN A 63 16.23 13.45 -11.10
N ALA A 64 16.16 12.31 -11.80
CA ALA A 64 16.11 10.99 -11.18
C ALA A 64 17.29 10.71 -10.23
N SER A 65 18.50 11.19 -10.56
CA SER A 65 19.70 11.07 -9.71
C SER A 65 19.55 11.82 -8.39
N ARG A 66 19.06 13.06 -8.44
CA ARG A 66 18.76 13.88 -7.26
C ARG A 66 17.68 13.24 -6.41
N LEU A 67 16.59 12.79 -7.03
CA LEU A 67 15.50 12.11 -6.33
C LEU A 67 16.01 10.85 -5.62
N ALA A 68 16.83 10.04 -6.29
CA ALA A 68 17.45 8.84 -5.71
C ALA A 68 18.32 9.14 -4.48
N GLY A 69 18.98 10.30 -4.44
CA GLY A 69 19.70 10.77 -3.27
C GLY A 69 18.76 11.11 -2.10
N ILE A 70 17.67 11.81 -2.38
CA ILE A 70 16.68 12.24 -1.38
C ILE A 70 15.97 11.04 -0.74
N ILE A 71 15.58 10.06 -1.56
CA ILE A 71 14.85 8.85 -1.11
C ILE A 71 15.79 7.69 -0.74
N ARG A 72 17.10 7.92 -0.63
CA ARG A 72 18.10 6.89 -0.26
C ARG A 72 17.70 6.05 0.96
N PRO A 73 17.11 6.61 2.05
CA PRO A 73 16.69 5.81 3.21
C PRO A 73 15.71 4.68 2.89
N ALA A 74 14.93 4.80 1.81
CA ALA A 74 13.98 3.77 1.41
C ALA A 74 14.63 2.57 0.70
N GLY A 75 15.94 2.58 0.42
CA GLY A 75 16.64 1.49 -0.28
C GLY A 75 16.28 1.38 -1.77
N CYS A 76 17.10 0.69 -2.56
CA CYS A 76 16.95 0.55 -4.03
C CYS A 76 16.63 1.89 -4.74
N SER A 77 17.20 2.99 -4.24
CA SER A 77 16.66 4.33 -4.51
C SER A 77 16.75 4.76 -5.98
N ARG A 78 17.76 4.30 -6.72
CA ARG A 78 17.88 4.54 -8.17
C ARG A 78 16.70 3.96 -8.96
N VAL A 79 16.28 2.73 -8.62
CA VAL A 79 15.14 2.07 -9.28
C VAL A 79 13.84 2.74 -8.85
N LYS A 80 13.67 2.99 -7.55
CA LYS A 80 12.47 3.65 -7.01
C LYS A 80 12.28 5.06 -7.54
N ALA A 81 13.36 5.84 -7.70
CA ALA A 81 13.30 7.19 -8.25
C ALA A 81 12.76 7.19 -9.68
N ARG A 82 13.27 6.28 -10.54
CA ARG A 82 12.76 6.14 -11.91
C ARG A 82 11.30 5.72 -11.93
N ARG A 83 10.92 4.68 -11.18
CA ARG A 83 9.52 4.21 -11.09
C ARG A 83 8.57 5.27 -10.57
N LEU A 84 8.97 6.00 -9.52
CA LEU A 84 8.18 7.08 -8.96
C LEU A 84 7.99 8.20 -9.99
N LEU A 85 9.04 8.61 -10.70
CA LEU A 85 8.90 9.60 -11.76
C LEU A 85 7.99 9.11 -12.88
N THR A 86 8.10 7.86 -13.34
CA THR A 86 7.20 7.30 -14.36
C THR A 86 5.73 7.38 -13.92
N LEU A 87 5.44 6.98 -12.67
CA LEU A 87 4.09 7.06 -12.11
C LEU A 87 3.58 8.50 -11.98
N LEU A 88 4.44 9.43 -11.57
CA LEU A 88 4.06 10.84 -11.42
C LEU A 88 3.85 11.53 -12.78
N HIS A 89 4.61 11.14 -13.82
CA HIS A 89 4.37 11.61 -15.18
C HIS A 89 3.01 11.11 -15.69
N TRP A 90 2.68 9.82 -15.50
CA TRP A 90 1.33 9.31 -15.82
C TRP A 90 0.23 10.06 -15.07
N LEU A 91 0.42 10.33 -13.78
CA LEU A 91 -0.55 11.09 -12.99
C LEU A 91 -0.72 12.51 -13.54
N LYS A 92 0.37 13.15 -13.98
CA LYS A 92 0.34 14.47 -14.60
C LYS A 92 -0.37 14.44 -15.97
N THR A 93 -0.16 13.42 -16.80
CA THR A 93 -0.86 13.29 -18.09
C THR A 93 -2.36 13.05 -17.92
N ARG A 94 -2.79 12.44 -16.80
CA ARG A 94 -4.21 12.34 -16.43
C ARG A 94 -4.79 13.64 -15.86
N GLY A 95 -4.00 14.71 -15.74
CA GLY A 95 -4.44 15.99 -15.17
C GLY A 95 -4.45 16.03 -13.63
N GLY A 96 -3.77 15.09 -12.97
CA GLY A 96 -3.63 15.05 -11.52
C GLY A 96 -4.66 14.18 -10.80
N LEU A 97 -4.58 14.18 -9.46
CA LEU A 97 -5.36 13.30 -8.57
C LEU A 97 -6.87 13.50 -8.71
N ASP A 98 -7.34 14.75 -8.85
CA ASP A 98 -8.77 15.03 -8.87
C ASP A 98 -9.45 14.52 -10.14
N GLN A 99 -8.72 14.45 -11.26
CA GLN A 99 -9.24 13.89 -12.50
C GLN A 99 -9.47 12.38 -12.39
N LEU A 100 -8.67 11.66 -11.60
CA LEU A 100 -8.85 10.22 -11.39
C LEU A 100 -10.16 9.89 -10.67
N ARG A 101 -10.81 10.85 -10.01
CA ARG A 101 -12.09 10.62 -9.30
C ARG A 101 -13.22 10.23 -10.24
N HIS A 102 -13.17 10.68 -11.50
CA HIS A 102 -14.22 10.46 -12.49
C HIS A 102 -14.04 9.15 -13.27
N SER A 103 -12.86 8.53 -13.20
CA SER A 103 -12.58 7.30 -13.94
C SER A 103 -13.06 6.05 -13.19
N PRO A 104 -13.55 5.02 -13.90
CA PRO A 104 -13.86 3.72 -13.32
C PRO A 104 -12.64 3.07 -12.62
N THR A 105 -12.87 2.41 -11.49
CA THR A 105 -11.81 1.75 -10.72
C THR A 105 -11.06 0.69 -11.54
N SER A 106 -11.76 -0.06 -12.40
CA SER A 106 -11.15 -1.09 -13.25
C SER A 106 -10.21 -0.51 -14.30
N GLU A 107 -10.59 0.59 -14.95
CA GLU A 107 -9.76 1.32 -15.92
C GLU A 107 -8.49 1.84 -15.25
N LEU A 108 -8.65 2.56 -14.11
CA LEU A 108 -7.51 3.07 -13.35
C LEU A 108 -6.56 1.96 -12.91
N ARG A 109 -7.10 0.82 -12.49
CA ARG A 109 -6.29 -0.33 -12.09
C ARG A 109 -5.49 -0.89 -13.26
N ALA A 110 -6.12 -1.05 -14.43
CA ALA A 110 -5.44 -1.52 -15.64
C ALA A 110 -4.33 -0.56 -16.06
N GLU A 111 -4.59 0.75 -16.05
CA GLU A 111 -3.59 1.78 -16.34
C GLU A 111 -2.43 1.73 -15.35
N LEU A 112 -2.69 1.68 -14.04
CA LEU A 112 -1.66 1.59 -13.01
C LEU A 112 -0.78 0.35 -13.21
N LEU A 113 -1.38 -0.81 -13.52
CA LEU A 113 -0.65 -2.05 -13.77
C LEU A 113 0.18 -2.02 -15.07
N ALA A 114 -0.20 -1.18 -16.03
CA ALA A 114 0.58 -0.98 -17.25
C ALA A 114 1.86 -0.14 -17.02
N ILE A 115 1.96 0.57 -15.89
CA ILE A 115 3.13 1.39 -15.56
C ILE A 115 4.29 0.49 -15.13
N ASN A 116 5.42 0.60 -15.83
CA ASN A 116 6.61 -0.18 -15.51
C ASN A 116 7.04 0.02 -14.04
N GLY A 117 7.06 -1.08 -13.28
CA GLY A 117 7.45 -1.07 -11.86
C GLY A 117 6.32 -0.85 -10.86
N VAL A 118 5.07 -0.73 -11.33
CA VAL A 118 3.88 -0.78 -10.49
C VAL A 118 3.28 -2.19 -10.57
N GLY A 119 3.38 -2.94 -9.47
CA GLY A 119 2.73 -4.23 -9.32
C GLY A 119 1.35 -4.12 -8.68
N PRO A 120 0.59 -5.23 -8.58
CA PRO A 120 -0.75 -5.25 -7.99
C PRO A 120 -0.84 -4.65 -6.60
N GLU A 121 0.12 -4.96 -5.71
CA GLU A 121 0.13 -4.41 -4.35
C GLU A 121 0.27 -2.87 -4.35
N THR A 122 1.10 -2.32 -5.23
CA THR A 122 1.27 -0.86 -5.35
C THR A 122 0.06 -0.21 -5.99
N ALA A 123 -0.48 -0.77 -7.07
CA ALA A 123 -1.67 -0.27 -7.73
C ALA A 123 -2.87 -0.25 -6.77
N ASP A 124 -3.11 -1.36 -6.07
CA ASP A 124 -4.23 -1.49 -5.14
C ASP A 124 -4.03 -0.61 -3.89
N SER A 125 -2.79 -0.39 -3.45
CA SER A 125 -2.50 0.58 -2.37
C SER A 125 -2.87 2.00 -2.77
N ILE A 126 -2.58 2.41 -4.01
CA ILE A 126 -2.96 3.73 -4.54
C ILE A 126 -4.49 3.83 -4.62
N LEU A 127 -5.15 2.83 -5.21
CA LEU A 127 -6.60 2.80 -5.35
C LEU A 127 -7.29 2.87 -3.97
N LEU A 128 -6.84 2.08 -3.01
CA LEU A 128 -7.43 1.99 -1.68
C LEU A 128 -7.17 3.23 -0.82
N TYR A 129 -5.89 3.61 -0.68
CA TYR A 129 -5.49 4.61 0.31
C TYR A 129 -5.46 6.04 -0.25
N ALA A 130 -5.16 6.24 -1.54
CA ALA A 130 -5.12 7.57 -2.14
C ALA A 130 -6.47 7.96 -2.76
N LEU A 131 -7.16 7.00 -3.39
CA LEU A 131 -8.41 7.25 -4.12
C LEU A 131 -9.66 6.72 -3.41
N HIS A 132 -9.51 6.12 -2.22
CA HIS A 132 -10.60 5.58 -1.41
C HIS A 132 -11.51 4.59 -2.15
N ARG A 133 -10.96 3.86 -3.13
CA ARG A 133 -11.68 2.83 -3.87
C ARG A 133 -11.70 1.52 -3.06
N PRO A 134 -12.81 0.77 -3.05
CA PRO A 134 -12.92 -0.50 -2.35
C PRO A 134 -12.17 -1.62 -3.10
N VAL A 135 -10.85 -1.55 -3.13
CA VAL A 135 -9.95 -2.58 -3.68
C VAL A 135 -9.05 -3.06 -2.56
N PHE A 136 -9.00 -4.35 -2.30
CA PHE A 136 -8.22 -4.89 -1.18
C PHE A 136 -6.74 -5.05 -1.55
N VAL A 137 -5.85 -4.68 -0.63
CA VAL A 137 -4.39 -4.81 -0.80
C VAL A 137 -3.91 -6.15 -0.25
N VAL A 138 -3.25 -6.94 -1.08
CA VAL A 138 -2.68 -8.23 -0.66
C VAL A 138 -1.15 -8.13 -0.53
N GLY A 139 -0.67 -7.93 0.69
CA GLY A 139 0.76 -7.98 1.00
C GLY A 139 1.23 -9.33 1.56
N ALA A 140 2.52 -9.43 1.86
CA ALA A 140 3.13 -10.62 2.47
C ALA A 140 2.51 -10.98 3.84
N TYR A 141 2.05 -9.99 4.61
CA TYR A 141 1.34 -10.21 5.87
C TYR A 141 -0.01 -10.90 5.64
N THR A 142 -0.81 -10.39 4.72
CA THR A 142 -2.09 -10.97 4.31
C THR A 142 -1.92 -12.43 3.97
N ARG A 143 -1.00 -12.76 3.05
CA ARG A 143 -0.74 -14.14 2.64
C ARG A 143 -0.41 -15.04 3.81
N ARG A 144 0.64 -14.69 4.58
CA ARG A 144 1.10 -15.52 5.71
C ARG A 144 0.02 -15.75 6.76
N ILE A 145 -0.71 -14.70 7.14
CA ILE A 145 -1.74 -14.78 8.17
C ILE A 145 -2.93 -15.62 7.70
N LEU A 146 -3.43 -15.37 6.48
CA LEU A 146 -4.57 -16.11 5.96
C LEU A 146 -4.24 -17.60 5.76
N THR A 147 -3.01 -17.92 5.35
CA THR A 147 -2.55 -19.31 5.26
C THR A 147 -2.47 -19.97 6.62
N ARG A 148 -1.79 -19.35 7.61
CA ARG A 148 -1.67 -19.93 8.95
C ARG A 148 -3.00 -20.06 9.68
N TYR A 149 -3.93 -19.15 9.42
CA TYR A 149 -5.28 -19.19 9.99
C TYR A 149 -6.22 -20.16 9.22
N GLY A 150 -5.74 -20.85 8.18
CA GLY A 150 -6.50 -21.88 7.45
C GLY A 150 -7.54 -21.33 6.48
N LEU A 151 -7.45 -20.06 6.07
CA LEU A 151 -8.37 -19.45 5.09
C LEU A 151 -7.84 -19.48 3.66
N MET A 152 -6.56 -19.79 3.46
CA MET A 152 -5.88 -19.91 2.17
C MET A 152 -4.85 -21.05 2.24
N ARG A 153 -4.48 -21.61 1.09
CA ARG A 153 -3.44 -22.64 0.95
C ARG A 153 -2.04 -22.05 0.98
N GLY A 154 -1.88 -20.80 0.52
CA GLY A 154 -0.62 -20.07 0.47
C GLY A 154 0.07 -20.07 -0.89
N ASP A 155 -0.42 -20.86 -1.84
CA ASP A 155 0.06 -20.95 -3.23
C ASP A 155 -0.82 -20.15 -4.21
N GLU A 156 -1.91 -19.53 -3.74
CA GLU A 156 -2.79 -18.75 -4.60
C GLU A 156 -2.09 -17.51 -5.18
N ASP A 157 -2.38 -17.17 -6.44
CA ASP A 157 -1.94 -15.91 -7.02
C ASP A 157 -2.57 -14.69 -6.31
N TYR A 158 -2.07 -13.50 -6.63
CA TYR A 158 -2.49 -12.25 -5.96
C TYR A 158 -3.99 -12.00 -6.15
N GLU A 159 -4.52 -12.21 -7.36
CA GLU A 159 -5.91 -11.91 -7.70
C GLU A 159 -6.87 -12.84 -6.98
N LYS A 160 -6.56 -14.13 -6.88
CA LYS A 160 -7.39 -15.09 -6.14
C LYS A 160 -7.55 -14.69 -4.67
N VAL A 161 -6.45 -14.29 -4.01
CA VAL A 161 -6.52 -13.83 -2.62
C VAL A 161 -7.33 -12.55 -2.51
N ARG A 162 -7.10 -11.57 -3.39
CA ARG A 162 -7.81 -10.29 -3.39
C ARG A 162 -9.31 -10.49 -3.55
N VAL A 163 -9.72 -11.22 -4.60
CA VAL A 163 -11.14 -11.51 -4.90
C VAL A 163 -11.79 -12.29 -3.76
N ALA A 164 -11.11 -13.25 -3.16
CA ALA A 164 -11.65 -14.00 -2.04
C ALA A 164 -11.89 -13.13 -0.79
N VAL A 165 -10.99 -12.19 -0.50
CA VAL A 165 -11.19 -11.23 0.60
C VAL A 165 -12.35 -10.28 0.30
N GLU A 166 -12.39 -9.72 -0.91
CA GLU A 166 -13.42 -8.78 -1.33
C GLU A 166 -14.82 -9.41 -1.39
N LYS A 167 -14.94 -10.68 -1.81
CA LYS A 167 -16.21 -11.43 -1.77
C LYS A 167 -16.70 -11.71 -0.35
N ALA A 168 -15.77 -11.87 0.60
CA ALA A 168 -16.09 -12.27 1.96
C ALA A 168 -16.33 -11.09 2.92
N LEU A 169 -16.20 -9.84 2.45
CA LEU A 169 -16.34 -8.62 3.23
C LEU A 169 -17.26 -7.61 2.50
N PRO A 170 -18.01 -6.77 3.23
CA PRO A 170 -18.73 -5.65 2.62
C PRO A 170 -17.82 -4.76 1.76
N HIS A 171 -18.31 -4.38 0.58
CA HIS A 171 -17.59 -3.58 -0.42
C HIS A 171 -17.45 -2.11 0.02
N ARG A 172 -16.56 -1.86 0.99
CA ARG A 172 -16.32 -0.55 1.61
C ARG A 172 -14.81 -0.33 1.77
N SER A 173 -14.29 0.75 1.19
CA SER A 173 -12.86 1.08 1.25
C SER A 173 -12.35 1.23 2.69
N GLY A 174 -13.12 1.87 3.58
CA GLY A 174 -12.76 1.98 5.00
C GLY A 174 -12.58 0.63 5.69
N LEU A 175 -13.42 -0.36 5.37
CA LEU A 175 -13.29 -1.72 5.92
C LEU A 175 -12.05 -2.43 5.38
N TYR A 176 -11.78 -2.30 4.08
CA TYR A 176 -10.61 -2.92 3.45
C TYR A 176 -9.30 -2.33 3.97
N GLY A 177 -9.24 -1.00 4.08
CA GLY A 177 -8.09 -0.28 4.63
C GLY A 177 -7.79 -0.68 6.07
N GLU A 178 -8.83 -0.74 6.91
CA GLU A 178 -8.71 -1.14 8.31
C GLU A 178 -8.34 -2.62 8.46
N PHE A 179 -8.96 -3.52 7.68
CA PHE A 179 -8.62 -4.94 7.73
C PHE A 179 -7.16 -5.20 7.29
N HIS A 180 -6.71 -4.58 6.20
CA HIS A 180 -5.32 -4.66 5.79
C HIS A 180 -4.37 -4.15 6.89
N ALA A 181 -4.71 -3.03 7.54
CA ALA A 181 -3.93 -2.49 8.65
C ALA A 181 -3.83 -3.43 9.85
N LEU A 182 -4.93 -4.06 10.23
CA LEU A 182 -4.99 -5.04 11.31
C LEU A 182 -4.12 -6.27 11.01
N LEU A 183 -4.10 -6.73 9.75
CA LEU A 183 -3.21 -7.80 9.31
C LEU A 183 -1.74 -7.37 9.39
N VAL A 184 -1.40 -6.14 8.99
CA VAL A 184 -0.05 -5.59 9.16
C VAL A 184 0.33 -5.53 10.65
N ARG A 185 -0.57 -5.05 11.53
CA ARG A 185 -0.35 -4.98 12.98
C ARG A 185 -0.08 -6.35 13.56
N LEU A 186 -0.93 -7.32 13.27
CA LEU A 186 -0.78 -8.70 13.72
C LEU A 186 0.54 -9.30 13.21
N GLY A 187 0.85 -9.10 11.94
CA GLY A 187 2.04 -9.64 11.29
C GLY A 187 3.36 -9.07 11.82
N LYS A 188 3.36 -7.81 12.30
CA LYS A 188 4.52 -7.18 12.95
C LYS A 188 4.67 -7.57 14.43
N THR A 189 3.58 -7.86 15.12
CA THR A 189 3.58 -8.09 16.58
C THR A 189 3.68 -9.57 16.94
N HIS A 190 2.82 -10.40 16.37
CA HIS A 190 2.65 -11.82 16.73
C HIS A 190 2.97 -12.75 15.56
N CYS A 191 2.27 -12.61 14.43
CA CYS A 191 2.38 -13.50 13.26
C CYS A 191 3.58 -13.14 12.35
N ARG A 192 4.76 -13.08 12.94
CA ARG A 192 6.06 -12.87 12.29
C ARG A 192 6.51 -14.15 11.55
N PRO A 193 7.56 -14.12 10.70
CA PRO A 193 8.11 -15.33 10.08
C PRO A 193 8.37 -16.45 11.11
N VAL A 194 9.02 -16.12 12.21
CA VAL A 194 9.03 -16.93 13.44
C VAL A 194 7.89 -16.42 14.34
N PRO A 195 6.76 -17.14 14.45
CA PRO A 195 5.58 -16.64 15.15
C PRO A 195 5.81 -16.55 16.66
N LYS A 196 5.17 -15.56 17.29
CA LYS A 196 4.94 -15.50 18.73
C LYS A 196 3.47 -15.79 18.95
N CYS A 197 3.14 -17.06 19.17
CA CYS A 197 1.75 -17.48 19.32
C CYS A 197 1.19 -17.05 20.67
N ASP A 198 1.96 -17.15 21.75
CA ASP A 198 1.55 -16.71 23.09
C ASP A 198 1.18 -15.21 23.11
N GLY A 199 0.00 -14.91 23.66
CA GLY A 199 -0.66 -13.61 23.65
C GLY A 199 -1.33 -13.20 22.32
N CYS A 200 -1.34 -14.05 21.29
CA CYS A 200 -1.93 -13.72 19.99
C CYS A 200 -3.46 -13.82 20.04
N PRO A 201 -4.21 -12.83 19.51
CA PRO A 201 -5.67 -12.88 19.50
C PRO A 201 -6.27 -13.99 18.61
N LEU A 202 -5.43 -14.76 17.90
CA LEU A 202 -5.82 -15.86 17.01
C LEU A 202 -5.28 -17.23 17.48
N GLU A 203 -4.81 -17.33 18.72
CA GLU A 203 -4.53 -18.64 19.34
C GLU A 203 -5.75 -19.57 19.30
#